data_AF-A0A930ZGX3-F1
#
_entry.id   AF-A0A930ZGX3-F1
#
_cell.length_a   1.000
_cell.length_b   1.000
_cell.length_c   1.000
_cell.angle_alpha   90.00
_cell.angle_beta   90.00
_cell.angle_gamma   90.00
#
_symmetry.space_group_name_H-M   'P 1'
#
loop_
_entity.id
_entity.type
_entity.pdbx_description
1 polymer ?
#
loop_
_entity_poly.entity_id
_entity_poly.type
_entity_poly.pdbx_seq_one_letter_code
_entity_poly.pdbx_strand_id
1 'polypeptide(L)' 'MRNRAQELKAEARANKNKAEGESVALAAIAEMPESDRTLATRLHAIIKASAPVLSPKTWYGMPAYA' A
#
# COMPACT_ATOMS: atom_id res chain seq x y z
N MET A 1 -16.51 7.01 7.39
CA MET A 1 -15.50 7.83 8.13
C MET A 1 -14.52 7.01 8.99
N ARG A 2 -14.74 5.72 9.27
CA ARG A 2 -13.81 4.90 10.09
C ARG A 2 -12.44 4.60 9.41
N ASN A 3 -12.41 4.44 8.08
CA ASN A 3 -11.17 4.09 7.36
C ASN A 3 -10.08 5.18 7.51
N ARG A 4 -10.47 6.46 7.48
CA ARG A 4 -9.52 7.59 7.52
C ARG A 4 -8.73 7.70 8.83
N ALA A 5 -9.32 7.29 9.96
CA ALA A 5 -8.65 7.33 11.26
C ALA A 5 -7.62 6.20 11.42
N GLN A 6 -7.89 5.01 10.86
CA GLN A 6 -6.91 3.92 10.80
C GLN A 6 -5.79 4.23 9.80
N GLU A 7 -6.13 4.87 8.68
CA GLU A 7 -5.18 5.29 7.64
C GLU A 7 -4.18 6.33 8.14
N LEU A 8 -4.61 7.35 8.90
CA LEU A 8 -3.68 8.34 9.48
C LEU A 8 -2.67 7.69 10.46
N LYS A 9 -3.10 6.67 11.21
CA LYS A 9 -2.19 5.89 12.08
C LYS A 9 -1.24 5.01 11.27
N ALA A 10 -1.72 4.42 10.16
CA ALA A 10 -0.91 3.64 9.24
C ALA A 10 0.10 4.51 8.48
N GLU A 11 -0.27 5.73 8.06
CA GLU A 11 0.63 6.72 7.44
C GLU A 11 1.76 7.12 8.40
N ALA A 12 1.41 7.42 9.66
CA ALA A 12 2.41 7.75 10.68
C ALA A 12 3.38 6.58 10.98
N ARG A 13 2.95 5.33 10.77
CA ARG A 13 3.78 4.12 10.93
C ARG A 13 4.58 3.79 9.67
N ALA A 14 4.00 3.94 8.48
CA ALA A 14 4.68 3.73 7.21
C ALA A 14 5.85 4.71 7.02
N ASN A 15 5.71 5.96 7.49
CA ASN A 15 6.81 6.93 7.56
C ASN A 15 7.93 6.52 8.52
N LYS A 16 7.64 5.67 9.52
CA LYS A 16 8.63 5.13 10.46
C LYS A 16 9.22 3.79 10.01
N ASN A 17 8.50 3.01 9.20
CA ASN A 17 8.90 1.66 8.85
C ASN A 17 8.30 1.23 7.49
N LYS A 18 9.08 1.37 6.41
CA LYS A 18 8.68 1.02 5.04
C LYS A 18 8.21 -0.43 4.88
N ALA A 19 8.80 -1.36 5.63
CA ALA A 19 8.44 -2.78 5.60
C ALA A 19 7.01 -3.05 6.12
N GLU A 20 6.56 -2.26 7.11
CA GLU A 20 5.21 -2.37 7.65
C GLU A 20 4.18 -1.83 6.64
N GLY A 21 4.52 -0.74 5.94
CA GLY A 21 3.72 -0.19 4.84
C GLY A 21 3.61 -1.13 3.64
N GLU A 22 4.70 -1.81 3.28
CA GLU A 22 4.73 -2.82 2.20
C GLU A 22 3.79 -3.99 2.51
N SER A 23 3.83 -4.50 3.75
CA SER A 23 2.95 -5.58 4.18
C SER A 23 1.47 -5.21 4.13
N VAL A 24 1.14 -3.96 4.50
CA VAL A 24 -0.24 -3.43 4.44
C VAL A 24 -0.72 -3.26 2.99
N ALA A 25 0.14 -2.77 2.09
CA ALA A 25 -0.19 -2.67 0.67
C ALA A 25 -0.39 -4.05 0.03
N LEU A 26 0.45 -5.04 0.35
CA LEU A 26 0.32 -6.41 -0.14
C LEU A 26 -0.95 -7.10 0.38
N ALA A 27 -1.32 -6.86 1.63
CA ALA A 27 -2.58 -7.36 2.20
C ALA A 27 -3.80 -6.80 1.43
N ALA A 28 -3.81 -5.50 1.16
CA ALA A 28 -4.87 -4.87 0.37
C ALA A 28 -4.95 -5.46 -1.06
N ILE A 29 -3.80 -5.71 -1.69
CA ILE A 29 -3.72 -6.37 -3.01
C ILE A 29 -4.30 -7.79 -2.95
N ALA A 30 -4.05 -8.53 -1.88
CA ALA A 30 -4.54 -9.90 -1.70
C ALA A 30 -6.08 -9.98 -1.52
N GLU A 31 -6.72 -8.92 -1.02
CA GLU A 31 -8.18 -8.84 -0.93
C GLU A 31 -8.86 -8.49 -2.27
N MET A 32 -8.09 -8.09 -3.29
CA MET A 32 -8.65 -7.74 -4.60
C MET A 32 -9.04 -8.98 -5.43
N PRO A 33 -10.01 -8.86 -6.36
CA PRO A 33 -10.31 -9.87 -7.37
C PRO A 33 -9.07 -10.22 -8.20
N GLU A 34 -9.02 -11.42 -8.77
CA GLU A 34 -7.83 -11.96 -9.44
C GLU A 34 -7.29 -11.09 -10.59
N SER A 35 -8.19 -10.47 -11.36
CA SER A 35 -7.84 -9.52 -12.43
C SER A 35 -7.04 -8.32 -11.90
N ASP A 36 -7.53 -7.76 -10.80
CA ASP A 36 -7.02 -6.52 -10.23
C ASP A 36 -5.77 -6.80 -9.40
N ARG A 37 -5.75 -7.95 -8.71
CA ARG A 37 -4.59 -8.44 -7.96
C ARG A 37 -3.36 -8.56 -8.85
N THR A 38 -3.51 -9.18 -10.03
CA THR A 38 -2.40 -9.36 -10.97
C THR A 38 -1.81 -8.03 -11.42
N LEU A 39 -2.67 -7.06 -11.75
CA LEU A 39 -2.27 -5.70 -12.10
C LEU A 39 -1.60 -4.98 -10.93
N ALA A 40 -2.19 -5.04 -9.75
CA ALA A 40 -1.72 -4.34 -8.56
C ALA A 40 -0.38 -4.88 -8.05
N THR A 41 -0.15 -6.20 -8.11
CA THR A 41 1.15 -6.81 -7.79
C THR A 41 2.24 -6.35 -8.77
N ARG A 42 1.92 -6.27 -10.07
CA ARG A 42 2.88 -5.74 -11.07
C ARG A 42 3.20 -4.28 -10.83
N LEU A 43 2.18 -3.45 -10.57
CA LEU A 43 2.34 -2.04 -10.21
C LEU A 43 3.20 -1.87 -8.96
N HIS A 44 2.96 -2.67 -7.92
CA HIS A 44 3.76 -2.66 -6.70
C HIS A 44 5.26 -2.87 -6.98
N ALA A 45 5.59 -3.89 -7.77
CA ALA A 45 6.97 -4.19 -8.16
C ALA A 45 7.62 -3.06 -8.97
N ILE A 46 6.88 -2.51 -9.95
CA ILE A 46 7.36 -1.39 -10.79
C ILE A 46 7.63 -0.15 -9.95
N ILE A 47 6.73 0.19 -9.02
CA ILE A 47 6.87 1.37 -8.16
C ILE A 47 8.05 1.20 -7.21
N LYS A 48 8.24 0.01 -6.64
CA LYS A 48 9.41 -0.30 -5.79
C LYS A 48 10.73 -0.16 -6.56
N ALA A 49 10.76 -0.59 -7.81
CA ALA A 49 11.95 -0.49 -8.66
C ALA A 49 12.21 0.95 -9.16
N SER A 50 11.16 1.65 -9.57
CA SER A 50 11.26 2.96 -10.24
C SER A 50 11.27 4.14 -9.27
N ALA A 51 10.61 4.00 -8.13
CA ALA A 51 10.43 5.06 -7.14
C ALA A 51 10.62 4.52 -5.71
N PRO A 52 11.82 4.02 -5.36
CA PRO A 52 12.11 3.44 -4.04
C PRO A 52 11.98 4.45 -2.90
N VAL A 53 11.88 5.75 -3.22
CA VAL A 53 11.65 6.82 -2.25
C VAL A 53 10.22 6.84 -1.70
N LEU A 54 9.23 6.42 -2.50
CA LEU A 54 7.82 6.37 -2.10
C LEU A 54 7.62 5.31 -1.01
N SER A 55 6.81 5.64 -0.01
CA SER A 55 6.43 4.69 1.04
C SER A 55 5.11 4.03 0.68
N PRO A 56 5.03 2.69 0.64
CA PRO A 56 3.77 2.00 0.42
C PRO A 56 2.82 2.29 1.58
N LYS A 57 1.58 2.64 1.25
CA LYS A 57 0.49 2.88 2.21
C LYS A 57 -0.82 2.36 1.63
N THR A 58 -1.89 2.41 2.40
CA THR A 58 -3.25 2.17 1.90
C THR A 58 -4.08 3.44 2.04
N TRP A 59 -4.90 3.72 1.03
CA TRP A 59 -5.82 4.84 1.01
C TRP A 59 -7.20 4.38 0.55
N TYR A 60 -8.21 4.60 1.39
CA TYR A 60 -9.54 4.01 1.32
C TYR A 60 -9.56 2.48 1.12
N GLY A 61 -8.61 1.78 1.73
CA GLY A 61 -8.44 0.32 1.55
C GLY A 61 -7.81 -0.09 0.21
N MET A 62 -7.45 0.86 -0.66
CA MET A 62 -6.70 0.60 -1.89
C MET A 62 -5.20 0.77 -1.65
N PRO A 63 -4.33 -0.01 -2.32
CA PRO A 63 -2.88 0.20 -2.26
C PRO A 63 -2.51 1.55 -2.87
N ALA A 64 -1.68 2.31 -2.16
CA ALA A 64 -1.22 3.64 -2.55
C ALA A 64 0.27 3.81 -2.24
N TYR A 65 0.92 4.78 -2.90
CA TYR A 65 2.36 5.03 -2.77
C TYR A 65 2.57 6.53 -2.69
N ALA A 66 3.14 7.00 -1.58
CA ALA A 66 3.44 8.42 -1.33
C ALA A 66 4.69 8.59 -0.49
#